data_AF-A0A9E3T0Y7-F1
#
_entry.id   AF-A0A9E3T0Y7-F1
#
_cell.length_a   1.000
_cell.length_b   1.000
_cell.length_c   1.000
_cell.angle_alpha   90.00
_cell.angle_beta   90.00
_cell.angle_gamma   90.00
#
_symmetry.space_group_name_H-M   'P 1'
#
loop_
_entity.id
_entity.type
_entity.pdbx_description
1 polymer ?
#
loop_
_entity_poly.entity_id
_entity_poly.type
_entity_poly.pdbx_seq_one_letter_code
_entity_poly.pdbx_strand_id
1 'polypeptide(L)'
;MPDRTREEWQQRFQEAPDEELIRLLVHDLRGPLTGLISATRLLSTEQTNAEQIRELGQILHRAAHNMELILEAVLEQDRSRRSHLPDDHA
;
A
#
# COMPACT_ATOMS: atom_id res chain seq x y z
N MET A 1 0.01 9.24 7.55
CA MET A 1 1.05 9.22 6.50
C MET A 1 0.61 10.23 5.46
N PRO A 2 1.48 11.14 5.00
CA PRO A 2 1.16 11.97 3.85
C PRO A 2 0.86 11.06 2.65
N ASP A 3 -0.11 11.45 1.81
CA ASP A 3 -0.38 10.75 0.55
C ASP A 3 0.85 10.91 -0.34
N ARG A 4 1.62 9.84 -0.48
CA ARG A 4 2.81 9.80 -1.33
C ARG A 4 2.44 9.42 -2.75
N THR A 5 3.14 10.00 -3.71
CA THR A 5 3.00 9.63 -5.11
C THR A 5 3.61 8.25 -5.36
N ARG A 6 3.24 7.66 -6.50
CA ARG A 6 3.82 6.39 -6.97
C ARG A 6 5.35 6.46 -7.10
N GLU A 7 5.87 7.59 -7.58
CA GLU A 7 7.30 7.83 -7.78
C GLU A 7 8.05 7.88 -6.44
N GLU A 8 7.48 8.55 -5.44
CA GLU A 8 8.04 8.60 -4.09
C GLU A 8 8.08 7.21 -3.43
N TRP A 9 7.05 6.39 -3.67
CA TRP A 9 7.03 4.99 -3.22
C TRP A 9 8.11 4.16 -3.91
N GLN A 10 8.21 4.29 -5.22
CA GLN A 10 9.19 3.57 -6.02
C GLN A 10 10.62 3.91 -5.60
N GLN A 11 10.93 5.20 -5.43
CA GLN A 11 12.25 5.64 -4.96
C GLN A 11 12.57 5.05 -3.57
N ARG A 12 11.65 5.18 -2.62
CA ARG A 12 11.84 4.68 -1.25
C ARG A 12 12.14 3.18 -1.22
N PHE A 13 11.43 2.41 -2.03
CA PHE A 13 11.62 0.96 -2.06
C PHE A 13 12.91 0.59 -2.79
N GLN A 14 13.24 1.24 -3.92
CA GLN A 14 14.51 1.04 -4.63
C GLN A 14 15.75 1.24 -3.75
N GLU A 15 15.72 2.25 -2.87
CA GLU A 15 16.81 2.56 -1.94
C GLU A 15 16.92 1.57 -0.76
N ALA A 16 15.90 0.72 -0.54
CA ALA A 16 15.86 -0.19 0.60
C ALA A 16 16.59 -1.52 0.35
N PRO A 17 17.44 -1.99 1.29
CA PRO A 17 17.97 -3.34 1.30
C PRO A 17 16.84 -4.40 1.38
N ASP A 18 17.06 -5.60 0.85
CA ASP A 18 16.07 -6.70 0.82
C ASP A 18 15.47 -7.01 2.19
N GLU A 19 16.33 -7.08 3.20
CA GLU A 19 15.94 -7.36 4.59
C GLU A 19 15.06 -6.24 5.18
N GLU A 20 15.17 -5.03 4.65
CA GLU A 20 14.44 -3.85 5.09
C GLU A 20 13.17 -3.62 4.26
N LEU A 21 13.11 -4.10 3.02
CA LEU A 21 11.95 -4.00 2.14
C LEU A 21 10.70 -4.59 2.78
N ILE A 22 10.79 -5.80 3.37
CA ILE A 22 9.64 -6.42 4.06
C ILE A 22 9.21 -5.60 5.27
N ARG A 23 10.17 -5.04 6.03
CA ARG A 23 9.85 -4.19 7.19
C ARG A 23 9.13 -2.91 6.77
N LEU A 24 9.59 -2.27 5.69
CA LEU A 24 8.95 -1.09 5.12
C LEU A 24 7.54 -1.41 4.61
N LEU A 25 7.39 -2.51 3.85
CA LEU A 25 6.09 -2.99 3.37
C LEU A 25 5.09 -3.17 4.52
N VAL A 26 5.48 -3.91 5.57
CA VAL A 26 4.62 -4.16 6.73
C VAL A 26 4.23 -2.87 7.43
N HIS A 27 5.20 -1.97 7.64
CA HIS A 27 4.94 -0.68 8.26
C HIS A 27 3.94 0.17 7.47
N ASP A 28 4.11 0.20 6.15
CA ASP A 28 3.35 1.09 5.27
C ASP A 28 1.95 0.53 4.96
N LEU A 29 1.79 -0.80 4.86
CA LEU A 29 0.48 -1.45 4.73
C LEU A 29 -0.35 -1.40 6.02
N ARG A 30 0.29 -1.29 7.19
CA ARG A 30 -0.43 -1.24 8.49
C ARG A 30 -1.46 -0.12 8.55
N GLY A 31 -1.12 1.07 8.03
CA GLY A 31 -2.02 2.23 8.04
C GLY A 31 -3.31 1.99 7.25
N PRO A 32 -3.21 1.72 5.93
CA PRO A 32 -4.36 1.40 5.08
C PRO A 32 -5.21 0.25 5.62
N LEU A 33 -4.60 -0.85 6.08
CA LEU A 33 -5.33 -1.98 6.65
C LEU A 33 -6.10 -1.58 7.91
N THR A 34 -5.53 -0.74 8.77
CA THR A 34 -6.23 -0.21 9.96
C THR A 34 -7.43 0.66 9.55
N GLY A 35 -7.29 1.45 8.49
CA GLY A 35 -8.38 2.25 7.93
C GLY A 35 -9.53 1.39 7.40
N LEU A 36 -9.22 0.34 6.64
CA LEU A 36 -10.20 -0.63 6.14
C LEU A 36 -10.93 -1.35 7.29
N ILE A 37 -10.20 -1.84 8.28
CA ILE A 37 -10.79 -2.56 9.43
C ILE A 37 -11.72 -1.61 10.21
N SER A 38 -11.32 -0.36 10.41
CA SER A 38 -12.14 0.62 11.11
C SER A 38 -13.42 0.93 10.34
N ALA A 39 -13.32 1.17 9.03
CA ALA A 39 -14.46 1.47 8.18
C ALA A 39 -15.45 0.29 8.08
N THR A 40 -14.93 -0.93 7.90
CA THR A 40 -15.76 -2.15 7.85
C THR A 40 -16.46 -2.46 9.18
N ARG A 41 -15.81 -2.18 10.31
CA ARG A 41 -16.44 -2.26 11.63
C ARG A 41 -17.62 -1.29 11.75
N LEU A 42 -17.43 -0.03 11.38
CA LEU A 42 -18.49 0.99 11.45
C LEU A 42 -19.69 0.63 10.55
N LEU A 43 -19.44 0.10 9.35
CA LEU A 43 -20.49 -0.42 8.47
C LEU A 43 -21.25 -1.63 9.07
N SER A 44 -20.59 -2.42 9.91
CA SER A 44 -21.17 -3.64 10.48
C SER A 44 -22.03 -3.40 11.73
N THR A 45 -21.89 -2.24 12.40
CA THR A 45 -22.47 -2.01 13.72
C THR A 45 -23.58 -0.95 13.78
N GLU A 46 -23.77 -0.09 12.77
CA GLU A 46 -24.71 1.05 12.85
C GLU A 46 -25.72 1.14 11.71
N GLN A 47 -26.88 1.77 11.98
CA GLN A 47 -27.69 2.41 10.93
C GLN A 47 -26.93 3.64 10.44
N THR A 48 -25.98 3.42 9.54
CA THR A 48 -25.20 4.50 8.93
C THR A 48 -26.09 5.35 8.03
N ASN A 49 -26.05 6.67 8.23
CA ASN A 49 -26.71 7.62 7.35
C ASN A 49 -25.89 7.87 6.06
N ALA A 50 -26.47 8.55 5.08
CA ALA A 50 -25.84 8.77 3.78
C ALA A 50 -24.51 9.56 3.83
N GLU A 51 -24.33 10.41 4.85
CA GLU A 51 -23.10 11.19 5.05
C GLU A 51 -21.98 10.32 5.61
N GLN A 52 -22.29 9.50 6.62
CA GLN A 52 -21.36 8.51 7.17
C GLN A 52 -20.96 7.47 6.12
N ILE A 53 -21.88 6.99 5.29
CA ILE A 53 -21.55 6.08 4.18
C ILE A 53 -20.57 6.74 3.20
N ARG A 54 -20.74 8.03 2.92
CA ARG A 54 -19.85 8.76 2.01
C ARG A 54 -18.46 8.92 2.60
N GLU A 55 -18.36 9.25 3.89
CA GLU A 55 -17.09 9.34 4.61
C GLU A 55 -16.39 7.98 4.68
N LEU A 56 -17.12 6.91 5.01
CA LEU A 56 -16.61 5.54 5.01
C LEU A 56 -16.13 5.13 3.62
N GLY A 57 -16.88 5.47 2.57
CA GLY A 57 -16.47 5.25 1.18
C GLY A 57 -15.15 5.95 0.83
N GLN A 58 -14.94 7.18 1.30
CA GLN A 58 -13.68 7.91 1.11
C GLN A 58 -12.52 7.25 1.86
N ILE A 59 -12.74 6.80 3.10
CA ILE A 59 -11.72 6.09 3.89
C ILE A 59 -11.33 4.78 3.20
N LEU A 60 -12.32 3.98 2.77
CA LEU A 60 -12.11 2.73 2.06
C LEU A 60 -11.35 2.95 0.76
N HIS A 61 -11.78 3.93 -0.04
CA HIS A 61 -11.13 4.25 -1.31
C HIS A 61 -9.68 4.69 -1.12
N ARG A 62 -9.42 5.61 -0.19
CA ARG A 62 -8.06 6.08 0.09
C ARG A 62 -7.17 4.95 0.60
N ALA A 63 -7.68 4.10 1.49
CA ALA A 63 -6.93 2.95 1.98
C ALA A 63 -6.61 1.94 0.86
N ALA A 64 -7.60 1.59 0.03
CA ALA A 64 -7.40 0.69 -1.10
C ALA A 64 -6.37 1.23 -2.09
N HIS A 65 -6.51 2.52 -2.47
CA HIS A 65 -5.59 3.16 -3.39
C HIS A 65 -4.15 3.23 -2.85
N ASN A 66 -3.97 3.55 -1.57
CA ASN A 66 -2.65 3.58 -0.97
C ASN A 66 -2.00 2.18 -0.93
N MET A 67 -2.76 1.11 -0.71
CA MET A 67 -2.23 -0.26 -0.81
C MET A 67 -1.84 -0.63 -2.25
N GLU A 68 -2.66 -0.25 -3.23
CA GLU A 68 -2.36 -0.46 -4.65
C GLU A 68 -1.01 0.17 -5.02
N LEU A 69 -0.80 1.44 -4.67
CA LEU A 69 0.46 2.14 -4.92
C LEU A 69 1.67 1.47 -4.26
N ILE A 70 1.54 1.01 -3.01
CA ILE A 70 2.60 0.30 -2.30
C ILE A 70 2.94 -1.02 -3.01
N LEU A 71 1.92 -1.80 -3.38
CA LEU A 71 2.12 -3.10 -4.01
C LEU A 71 2.71 -2.97 -5.42
N GLU A 72 2.25 -2.00 -6.21
CA GLU A 72 2.82 -1.72 -7.53
C GLU A 72 4.30 -1.35 -7.45
N ALA A 73 4.68 -0.46 -6.52
CA ALA A 73 6.06 -0.03 -6.36
C ALA A 73 6.98 -1.19 -5.97
N VAL A 74 6.50 -2.11 -5.15
CA VAL A 74 7.23 -3.31 -4.74
C VAL A 74 7.35 -4.32 -5.88
N LEU A 75 6.28 -4.53 -6.66
CA LEU A 75 6.32 -5.37 -7.85
C LEU A 75 7.30 -4.83 -8.90
N GLU A 76 7.33 -3.52 -9.09
CA GLU A 76 8.26 -2.88 -10.01
C GLU A 76 9.72 -3.03 -9.54
N GLN A 77 9.96 -2.96 -8.24
CA GLN A 77 11.29 -3.23 -7.69
C GLN A 77 11.72 -4.68 -7.89
N ASP A 78 10.84 -5.66 -7.64
CA ASP A 78 11.12 -7.08 -7.88
C ASP A 78 11.46 -7.33 -9.36
N ARG A 79 10.69 -6.74 -10.29
CA ARG A 79 10.99 -6.80 -11.73
C ARG A 79 12.35 -6.19 -12.07
N SER A 80 12.65 -5.01 -11.55
CA SER A 80 13.93 -4.34 -11.79
C SER A 80 15.10 -5.20 -11.31
N ARG A 81 15.00 -5.80 -10.12
CA ARG A 81 16.04 -6.69 -9.57
C ARG A 81 16.23 -7.96 -10.40
N ARG A 82 15.14 -8.58 -10.87
CA ARG A 82 15.23 -9.74 -11.77
C ARG A 82 15.86 -9.41 -13.11
N SER A 83 15.62 -8.21 -13.64
CA SER A 83 16.24 -7.75 -14.89
C SER A 83 17.75 -7.47 -14.78
N HIS A 84 18.28 -7.29 -13.56
CA HIS A 84 19.70 -6.97 -13.31
C HIS A 84 20.53 -8.20 -12.88
N LEU A 85 19.90 -9.37 -12.73
CA LEU A 85 20.64 -10.62 -12.59
C LEU A 85 21.27 -10.91 -13.97
N PRO A 86 22.61 -11.00 -14.08
CA PRO A 86 23.23 -11.43 -15.32
C PRO A 86 22.69 -12.81 -15.68
N ASP A 87 22.48 -13.08 -16.96
CA ASP A 87 22.27 -14.42 -17.51
C ASP A 87 23.55 -15.28 -17.32
N ASP A 88 24.01 -15.47 -16.08
CA ASP A 88 24.99 -16.49 -15.75
C ASP A 88 24.22 -17.80 -15.63
N HIS A 89 23.84 -18.38 -16.78
CA HIS A 89 23.66 -19.82 -17.05
C HIS A 89 23.14 -19.98 -18.48
N ALA A 90 24.04 -19.94 -19.46
CA ALA A 90 23.85 -20.52 -20.79
C ALA A 90 25.11 -21.28 -21.21
#